data_AF-A0A2B0Y6H4-F1
#
_entry.id   AF-A0A2B0Y6H4-F1
#
_cell.length_a   1.000
_cell.length_b   1.000
_cell.length_c   1.000
_cell.angle_alpha   90.00
_cell.angle_beta   90.00
_cell.angle_gamma   90.00
#
_symmetry.space_group_name_H-M   'P 1'
#
loop_
_entity.id
_entity.type
_entity.pdbx_description
1 polymer ?
#
loop_
_entity_poly.entity_id
_entity_poly.type
_entity_poly.pdbx_seq_one_letter_code
_entity_poly.pdbx_strand_id
1 'polypeptide(L)'
;MEKPTLKDYAKAAEIGVNKKYVDQRMKELDWSLERAITTPVGTSWEGNEKNKKLLRLAEKNGISESTFYRRKRNGMTPYDAATKPPRKYKRNKSARRQHERSRQVNRTVD
;
A
#
# COMPACT_ATOMS: atom_id res chain seq x y z
N MET A 1 -22.70 5.53 25.87
CA MET A 1 -21.44 5.80 25.14
C MET A 1 -20.69 6.88 25.89
N GLU A 2 -19.49 6.56 26.35
CA GLU A 2 -18.58 7.53 26.96
C GLU A 2 -18.28 8.64 25.93
N LYS A 3 -18.36 9.90 26.34
CA LYS A 3 -18.13 11.04 25.42
C LYS A 3 -16.70 11.53 25.62
N PRO A 4 -15.89 11.66 24.55
CA PRO A 4 -14.53 12.16 24.70
C PRO A 4 -14.53 13.59 25.25
N THR A 5 -13.64 13.84 26.20
CA THR A 5 -13.42 15.15 26.80
C THR A 5 -12.36 15.95 26.03
N LEU A 6 -12.22 17.24 26.35
CA LEU A 6 -11.16 18.09 25.79
C LEU A 6 -9.75 17.53 26.03
N LYS A 7 -9.52 16.89 27.19
CA LYS A 7 -8.24 16.25 27.52
C LYS A 7 -7.96 15.05 26.61
N ASP A 8 -8.99 14.30 26.24
CA ASP A 8 -8.84 13.13 25.37
C ASP A 8 -8.48 13.55 23.94
N TYR A 9 -9.08 14.64 23.45
CA TYR A 9 -8.68 15.22 22.15
C TYR A 9 -7.26 15.77 22.17
N ALA A 10 -6.81 16.35 23.28
CA ALA A 10 -5.43 16.79 23.42
C ALA A 10 -4.45 15.61 23.35
N LYS A 11 -4.72 14.51 24.07
CA LYS A 11 -3.94 13.26 23.98
C LYS A 11 -3.92 12.68 22.57
N ALA A 12 -5.07 12.69 21.89
CA ALA A 12 -5.17 12.21 20.51
C ALA A 12 -4.35 13.10 19.55
N ALA A 13 -4.34 14.41 19.76
CA ALA A 13 -3.59 15.35 18.92
C ALA A 13 -2.06 15.13 19.01
N GLU A 14 -1.53 14.76 20.18
CA GLU A 14 -0.11 14.40 20.36
C GLU A 14 0.35 13.28 19.42
N ILE A 15 -0.53 12.33 19.12
CA ILE A 15 -0.26 11.22 18.19
C ILE A 15 -0.77 11.47 16.77
N GLY A 16 -1.12 12.72 16.45
CA GLY A 16 -1.61 13.13 15.13
C GLY A 16 -3.04 12.71 14.81
N VAL A 17 -3.86 12.39 15.82
CA VAL A 17 -5.28 12.06 15.66
C VAL A 17 -6.13 13.28 15.94
N ASN A 18 -6.84 13.78 14.94
CA ASN A 18 -7.74 14.92 15.12
C ASN A 18 -9.08 14.51 15.77
N LYS A 19 -9.81 15.51 16.28
CA LYS A 19 -11.14 15.33 16.89
C LYS A 19 -12.11 14.54 16.00
N LYS A 20 -12.19 14.88 14.71
CA LYS A 20 -13.07 14.19 13.73
C LYS A 20 -12.76 12.70 13.65
N TYR A 21 -11.49 12.31 13.70
CA TYR A 21 -11.06 10.91 13.68
C TYR A 21 -11.42 10.17 14.98
N VAL A 22 -11.30 10.81 16.15
CA VAL A 22 -11.76 10.21 17.42
C VAL A 22 -13.27 9.97 17.37
N ASP A 23 -14.05 10.97 16.93
CA ASP A 23 -15.50 10.87 16.78
C ASP A 23 -15.90 9.76 15.80
N GLN A 24 -15.25 9.70 14.64
CA GLN A 24 -15.47 8.65 13.65
C GLN A 24 -15.16 7.26 14.21
N ARG A 25 -14.03 7.09 14.90
CA ARG A 25 -13.62 5.80 15.48
C ARG A 25 -14.63 5.29 16.50
N MET A 26 -15.22 6.18 17.29
CA MET A 26 -16.22 5.78 18.30
C MET A 26 -17.62 5.58 17.71
N LYS A 27 -18.03 6.37 16.71
CA LYS A 27 -19.40 6.34 16.16
C LYS A 27 -19.59 5.38 14.99
N GLU A 28 -18.59 5.25 14.12
CA GLU A 28 -18.69 4.47 12.88
C GLU A 28 -17.96 3.13 12.99
N LEU A 29 -16.90 3.05 13.80
CA LEU A 29 -16.07 1.84 13.94
C LEU A 29 -16.25 1.13 15.29
N ASP A 30 -17.11 1.65 16.17
CA ASP A 30 -17.38 1.13 17.51
C ASP A 30 -16.11 0.88 18.37
N TRP A 31 -15.08 1.72 18.20
CA TRP A 31 -13.87 1.63 19.03
C TRP A 31 -14.11 2.18 20.44
N SER A 32 -13.41 1.61 21.42
CA SER A 32 -13.30 2.22 22.75
C SER A 32 -12.58 3.56 22.69
N LEU A 33 -12.90 4.46 23.65
CA LEU A 33 -12.25 5.77 23.77
C LEU A 33 -10.72 5.63 23.83
N GLU A 34 -10.23 4.72 24.68
CA GLU A 34 -8.81 4.44 24.83
C GLU A 34 -8.16 4.05 23.49
N ARG A 35 -8.76 3.11 22.76
CA ARG A 35 -8.26 2.69 21.44
C ARG A 35 -8.29 3.84 20.43
N ALA A 36 -9.34 4.66 20.48
CA ALA A 36 -9.53 5.79 19.57
C ALA A 36 -8.49 6.90 19.75
N ILE A 37 -7.97 7.12 20.96
CA ILE A 37 -6.98 8.17 21.25
C ILE A 37 -5.52 7.67 21.27
N THR A 38 -5.29 6.35 21.30
CA THR A 38 -3.93 5.76 21.35
C THR A 38 -3.44 5.25 20.00
N THR A 39 -4.32 5.08 19.02
CA THR A 39 -3.97 4.55 17.70
C THR A 39 -3.68 5.69 16.71
N PRO A 40 -2.48 5.87 16.15
CA PRO A 40 -2.21 6.97 15.21
C PRO A 40 -2.99 6.85 13.89
N VAL A 41 -3.23 7.99 13.21
CA VAL A 41 -3.88 8.03 11.87
C VAL A 41 -2.84 7.69 10.81
N GLY A 42 -3.07 6.65 10.01
CA GLY A 42 -2.24 6.36 8.82
C GLY A 42 -1.20 5.26 8.96
N THR A 43 -1.01 4.67 10.14
CA THR A 43 -0.42 3.34 10.23
C THR A 43 -1.56 2.36 10.38
N SER A 44 -1.96 1.74 9.27
CA SER A 44 -2.58 0.42 9.41
C SER A 44 -1.62 -0.40 10.28
N TRP A 45 -2.03 -0.72 11.51
CA TRP A 45 -1.34 -1.63 12.43
C TRP A 45 -1.01 -2.98 11.74
N GLU A 46 -1.71 -3.29 10.64
CA GLU A 46 -1.49 -4.48 9.81
C GLU A 46 -0.80 -4.24 8.46
N GLY A 47 -0.78 -3.03 7.93
CA GLY A 47 -0.59 -2.79 6.50
C GLY A 47 0.72 -2.12 6.11
N ASN A 48 1.15 -1.08 6.83
CA ASN A 48 2.32 -0.29 6.42
C ASN A 48 3.59 -0.65 7.22
N GLU A 49 3.51 -0.80 8.54
CA GLU A 49 4.69 -1.17 9.34
C GLU A 49 5.14 -2.61 9.13
N LYS A 50 4.19 -3.57 9.08
CA LYS A 50 4.51 -5.01 8.89
C LYS A 50 5.34 -5.25 7.62
N ASN A 51 5.13 -4.44 6.58
CA ASN A 51 5.83 -4.63 5.31
C ASN A 51 7.09 -3.77 5.17
N LYS A 52 7.36 -2.81 6.06
CA LYS A 52 8.54 -1.92 5.94
C LYS A 52 9.87 -2.67 5.87
N LYS A 53 10.03 -3.72 6.71
CA LYS A 53 11.21 -4.60 6.66
C LYS A 53 11.29 -5.39 5.36
N LEU A 54 10.14 -5.86 4.86
CA LEU A 54 10.05 -6.64 3.63
C LEU A 54 10.20 -5.80 2.37
N LEU A 55 9.79 -4.53 2.39
CA LEU A 55 10.02 -3.58 1.31
C LEU A 55 11.53 -3.30 1.16
N ARG A 56 12.24 -3.09 2.27
CA ARG A 56 13.71 -2.99 2.26
C ARG A 56 14.38 -4.27 1.72
N LEU A 57 13.84 -5.43 2.07
CA LEU A 57 14.32 -6.72 1.53
C LEU A 57 14.05 -6.84 0.03
N ALA A 58 12.86 -6.44 -0.43
CA ALA A 58 12.47 -6.43 -1.83
C ALA A 58 13.40 -5.54 -2.66
N GLU A 59 13.68 -4.33 -2.17
CA GLU A 59 14.60 -3.38 -2.80
C GLU A 59 16.01 -3.96 -2.96
N LYS A 60 16.55 -4.58 -1.89
CA LYS A 60 17.84 -5.29 -1.95
C LYS A 60 17.86 -6.42 -2.98
N ASN A 61 16.72 -7.05 -3.24
CA ASN A 61 16.55 -8.11 -4.22
C ASN A 61 16.15 -7.58 -5.62
N GLY A 62 16.19 -6.26 -5.84
CA GLY A 62 15.84 -5.64 -7.13
C GLY A 62 14.34 -5.70 -7.47
N ILE A 63 13.48 -5.85 -6.46
CA ILE A 63 12.02 -5.89 -6.60
C ILE A 63 11.47 -4.54 -6.19
N SER A 64 10.80 -3.86 -7.13
CA SER A 64 10.13 -2.58 -6.83
C SER A 64 9.00 -2.76 -5.81
N GLU A 65 8.74 -1.72 -5.03
CA GLU A 65 7.59 -1.65 -4.11
C GLU A 65 6.26 -1.99 -4.82
N SER A 66 6.06 -1.42 -6.02
CA SER A 66 4.89 -1.73 -6.85
C SER A 66 4.78 -3.22 -7.19
N THR A 67 5.91 -3.89 -7.46
CA THR A 67 5.96 -5.33 -7.73
C THR A 67 5.66 -6.13 -6.47
N PHE A 68 6.22 -5.73 -5.33
CA PHE A 68 5.95 -6.35 -4.03
C PHE A 68 4.45 -6.34 -3.70
N TYR A 69 3.80 -5.16 -3.75
CA TYR A 69 2.36 -5.07 -3.46
C TYR A 69 1.51 -5.81 -4.50
N ARG A 70 1.89 -5.79 -5.79
CA ARG A 70 1.22 -6.59 -6.82
C ARG A 70 1.30 -8.09 -6.51
N ARG A 71 2.47 -8.58 -6.11
CA ARG A 71 2.65 -9.99 -5.72
C ARG A 71 1.80 -10.37 -4.51
N LYS A 72 1.76 -9.52 -3.48
CA LYS A 72 0.88 -9.71 -2.32
C LYS A 72 -0.61 -9.75 -2.71
N ARG A 73 -1.06 -8.82 -3.55
CA ARG A 73 -2.44 -8.82 -4.06
C ARG A 73 -2.77 -10.07 -4.87
N ASN A 74 -1.77 -10.65 -5.54
CA ASN A 74 -1.90 -11.91 -6.27
C ASN A 74 -1.77 -13.16 -5.36
N GLY A 75 -1.90 -13.00 -4.03
CA GLY A 75 -1.89 -14.12 -3.08
C GLY A 75 -0.51 -14.61 -2.64
N MET A 76 0.56 -13.91 -3.02
CA MET A 76 1.92 -14.31 -2.61
C MET A 76 2.18 -13.92 -1.15
N THR A 77 2.89 -14.77 -0.40
CA THR A 77 3.28 -14.44 0.96
C THR A 77 4.16 -13.18 0.96
N PRO A 78 4.14 -12.36 2.02
CA PRO A 78 4.97 -11.15 2.07
C PRO A 78 6.47 -11.43 1.92
N TYR A 79 6.95 -12.57 2.44
CA TYR A 79 8.34 -12.99 2.26
C TYR A 79 8.65 -13.34 0.81
N ASP A 80 7.83 -14.20 0.18
CA ASP A 80 8.00 -14.57 -1.23
C ASP A 80 7.91 -13.37 -2.17
N ALA A 81 7.00 -12.44 -1.87
CA ALA A 81 6.83 -11.20 -2.61
C ALA A 81 8.12 -10.38 -2.65
N ALA A 82 8.90 -10.41 -1.56
CA ALA A 82 10.16 -9.69 -1.38
C ALA A 82 11.41 -10.46 -1.83
N THR A 83 11.37 -11.79 -2.01
CA THR A 83 12.56 -12.61 -2.31
C THR A 83 12.54 -13.30 -3.66
N LYS A 84 11.36 -13.61 -4.22
CA LYS A 84 11.30 -14.32 -5.51
C LYS A 84 11.85 -13.45 -6.64
N PRO A 85 12.84 -13.91 -7.42
CA PRO A 85 13.42 -13.12 -8.49
C PRO A 85 12.37 -12.78 -9.55
N PRO A 86 12.41 -11.57 -10.16
CA PRO A 86 11.54 -11.24 -11.27
C PRO A 86 11.78 -12.17 -12.45
N ARG A 87 10.71 -12.54 -13.17
CA ARG A 87 10.80 -13.31 -14.41
C ARG A 87 11.68 -12.55 -15.40
N LYS A 88 12.73 -13.19 -15.91
CA LYS A 88 13.52 -12.67 -17.03
C LYS A 88 12.69 -12.79 -18.30
N TYR A 89 12.11 -11.69 -18.76
CA TYR A 89 11.46 -11.67 -20.08
C TYR A 89 12.53 -11.70 -21.16
N LYS A 90 12.53 -12.74 -22.01
CA LYS A 90 13.32 -12.70 -23.25
C LYS A 90 12.66 -11.68 -24.17
N ARG A 91 13.36 -10.57 -24.41
CA ARG A 91 12.87 -9.50 -25.30
C ARG A 91 12.76 -10.03 -26.73
N ASN A 92 11.55 -10.39 -27.16
CA ASN A 92 11.32 -10.84 -28.52
C ASN A 92 11.33 -9.64 -29.48
N LYS A 93 12.47 -9.41 -30.17
CA LYS A 93 12.63 -8.29 -31.10
C LYS A 93 11.68 -8.37 -32.31
N SER A 94 11.26 -9.56 -32.73
CA SER A 94 10.38 -9.72 -33.89
C SER A 94 8.95 -9.25 -33.61
N ALA A 95 8.38 -9.61 -32.45
CA ALA A 95 7.05 -9.18 -32.03
C ALA A 95 6.94 -7.64 -31.92
N ARG A 96 7.97 -6.98 -31.39
CA ARG A 96 8.01 -5.52 -31.30
C ARG A 96 8.06 -4.85 -32.68
N ARG A 97 8.88 -5.37 -33.60
CA ARG A 97 8.96 -4.87 -34.99
C ARG A 97 7.62 -5.05 -35.72
N GLN A 98 6.93 -6.18 -35.52
CA GLN A 98 5.60 -6.41 -36.08
C GLN A 98 4.59 -5.39 -35.55
N HIS A 99 4.55 -5.17 -34.23
CA HIS A 99 3.67 -4.16 -33.62
C HIS A 99 3.94 -2.73 -34.10
N GLU A 100 5.21 -2.34 -34.22
CA GLU A 100 5.62 -1.03 -34.74
C GLU A 100 5.21 -0.87 -36.22
N ARG A 101 5.35 -1.92 -37.04
CA ARG A 101 4.88 -1.93 -38.44
C ARG A 101 3.36 -1.81 -38.54
N SER A 102 2.61 -2.57 -37.75
CA SER A 102 1.13 -2.48 -37.75
C SER A 102 0.65 -1.07 -37.35
N ARG A 103 1.34 -0.41 -36.41
CA ARG A 103 1.04 0.98 -36.04
C ARG A 103 1.32 1.98 -37.16
N GLN A 104 2.38 1.77 -37.93
CA GLN A 104 2.69 2.61 -39.08
C GLN A 104 1.68 2.42 -40.20
N VAL A 105 1.31 1.17 -40.51
CA VAL A 105 0.32 0.85 -41.54
C VAL A 105 -1.03 1.49 -41.21
N ASN A 106 -1.51 1.36 -39.98
CA ASN A 106 -2.78 1.95 -39.55
C ASN A 106 -2.77 3.49 -39.56
N ARG A 107 -1.60 4.13 -39.53
CA ARG A 107 -1.46 5.59 -39.61
C ARG A 107 -1.44 6.11 -41.04
N THR A 108 -1.17 5.25 -42.01
CA THR A 108 -1.05 5.60 -43.44
C THR A 108 -2.31 5.28 -44.26
N VAL A 109 -3.36 4.76 -43.62
CA VAL A 109 -4.65 4.41 -44.25
C VAL A 109 -5.81 5.33 -43.82
N ASP A 110 -5.51 6.41 -43.10
CA ASP A 110 -6.37 7.57 -42.86
C ASP A 110 -5.89 8.75 -43.73
#